data_AF-A0A2M9ZCW0-F1
#
_entry.id   AF-A0A2M9ZCW0-F1
#
_cell.length_a   1.000
_cell.length_b   1.000
_cell.length_c   1.000
_cell.angle_alpha   90.00
_cell.angle_beta   90.00
_cell.angle_gamma   90.00
#
_symmetry.space_group_name_H-M   'P 1'
#
loop_
_entity.id
_entity.type
_entity.pdbx_description
1 polymer ?
#
loop_
_entity_poly.entity_id
_entity_poly.type
_entity_poly.pdbx_seq_one_letter_code
_entity_poly.pdbx_strand_id
1 'polypeptide(L)'
;MFLLLISWIHSSSPVFSQNQDSTKAAVATSTQILNQRILKAYESLGVARELLKFERMEALPIGTLVTWVGTYPNRKGVKITKFSVVPSSSPGGVERAEEKSILLEFNGSTLSKVVSEIKTANYTTEDTVLVRMTDNTPLDNNVDDLLIYADRNGREAEYPLNYLPDEGVNRDRSEFKKEFYLKLIEDFFIHVLRLQEMQSQHSSKNQKKLLQSYKESLEY
;
A
#
# COMPACT_ATOMS: atom_id res chain seq x y z
N MET A 1 -2.05 80.74 34.35
CA MET A 1 -2.57 79.68 35.24
C MET A 1 -2.99 78.52 34.35
N PHE A 2 -2.39 77.33 34.57
CA PHE A 2 -2.66 76.03 33.94
C PHE A 2 -2.33 75.87 32.43
N LEU A 3 -1.76 74.78 31.93
CA LEU A 3 -0.98 73.67 32.49
C LEU A 3 -0.29 72.93 31.32
N LEU A 4 0.81 72.25 31.66
CA LEU A 4 1.72 71.47 30.83
C LEU A 4 1.14 70.24 30.09
N LEU A 5 1.86 69.89 29.02
CA LEU A 5 2.40 68.55 28.66
C LEU A 5 1.57 67.50 27.89
N ILE A 6 2.33 66.85 27.00
CA ILE A 6 2.30 65.44 26.53
C ILE A 6 1.80 65.20 25.10
N SER A 7 2.79 65.03 24.24
CA SER A 7 2.80 64.28 22.98
C SER A 7 2.42 62.81 23.16
N TRP A 8 1.50 62.31 22.33
CA TRP A 8 1.27 60.86 22.14
C TRP A 8 1.47 60.50 20.65
N ILE A 9 2.64 59.97 20.36
CA ILE A 9 2.87 58.94 19.34
C ILE A 9 2.56 57.62 20.06
N HIS A 10 1.74 56.71 19.52
CA HIS A 10 1.88 55.25 19.74
C HIS A 10 1.02 54.44 18.75
N SER A 11 1.74 53.74 17.87
CA SER A 11 1.52 52.34 17.45
C SER A 11 0.15 51.92 16.89
N SER A 12 0.09 51.86 15.56
CA SER A 12 -0.63 50.81 14.84
C SER A 12 -0.08 49.43 15.23
N SER A 13 -0.84 48.69 16.03
CA SER A 13 -0.56 47.29 16.33
C SER A 13 -0.85 46.42 15.09
N PRO A 14 0.09 45.61 14.58
CA PRO A 14 -0.25 44.50 13.72
C PRO A 14 -0.70 43.35 14.62
N VAL A 15 -2.00 43.22 14.82
CA VAL A 15 -2.55 41.94 15.28
C VAL A 15 -2.77 41.09 14.03
N PHE A 16 -2.45 39.79 14.16
CA PHE A 16 -2.70 38.71 13.20
C PHE A 16 -1.52 38.26 12.32
N SER A 17 -0.52 37.62 12.92
CA SER A 17 0.35 36.69 12.16
C SER A 17 0.96 35.55 13.00
N GLN A 18 0.34 35.16 14.13
CA GLN A 18 0.92 34.12 15.02
C GLN A 18 0.21 32.75 14.95
N ASN A 19 -0.99 32.68 14.37
CA ASN A 19 -1.74 31.42 14.25
C ASN A 19 -1.46 30.63 12.97
N GLN A 20 -0.83 31.22 11.94
CA GLN A 20 -0.49 30.51 10.71
C GLN A 20 0.77 29.63 10.84
N ASP A 21 1.75 30.05 11.63
CA ASP A 21 3.02 29.30 11.74
C ASP A 21 2.87 28.05 12.61
N SER A 22 2.06 28.10 13.66
CA SER A 22 1.75 26.93 14.50
C SER A 22 0.95 25.87 13.76
N THR A 23 -0.02 26.27 12.92
CA THR A 23 -0.76 25.32 12.06
C THR A 23 0.12 24.75 10.96
N LYS A 24 0.97 25.55 10.30
CA LYS A 24 1.93 25.06 9.31
C LYS A 24 2.94 24.06 9.89
N ALA A 25 3.47 24.32 11.09
CA ALA A 25 4.39 23.42 11.78
C ALA A 25 3.72 22.09 12.18
N ALA A 26 2.48 22.15 12.70
CA ALA A 26 1.72 20.94 13.03
C ALA A 26 1.35 20.12 11.77
N VAL A 27 1.02 20.80 10.67
CA VAL A 27 0.75 20.20 9.37
C VAL A 27 1.99 19.51 8.81
N ALA A 28 3.15 20.19 8.81
CA ALA A 28 4.42 19.60 8.39
C ALA A 28 4.78 18.35 9.20
N THR A 29 4.57 18.41 10.52
CA THR A 29 4.80 17.28 11.43
C THR A 29 3.88 16.09 11.09
N SER A 30 2.60 16.34 10.79
CA SER A 30 1.65 15.29 10.41
C SER A 30 2.02 14.59 9.10
N THR A 31 2.48 15.33 8.10
CA THR A 31 2.93 14.77 6.81
C THR A 31 4.20 13.96 6.98
N GLN A 32 5.15 14.42 7.81
CA GLN A 32 6.36 13.66 8.12
C GLN A 32 6.04 12.32 8.80
N ILE A 33 5.12 12.30 9.77
CA ILE A 33 4.68 11.06 10.42
C ILE A 33 4.05 10.10 9.40
N LEU A 34 3.21 10.61 8.50
CA LEU A 34 2.60 9.80 7.45
C LEU A 34 3.64 9.18 6.52
N ASN A 35 4.61 9.98 6.07
CA ASN A 35 5.70 9.52 5.21
C ASN A 35 6.54 8.44 5.90
N GLN A 36 6.86 8.61 7.20
CA GLN A 36 7.55 7.59 8.00
C GLN A 36 6.75 6.29 8.14
N ARG A 37 5.42 6.37 8.23
CA ARG A 37 4.56 5.18 8.28
C ARG A 37 4.58 4.41 6.96
N ILE A 38 4.55 5.11 5.82
CA ILE A 38 4.68 4.49 4.50
C ILE A 38 6.03 3.78 4.37
N LEU A 39 7.13 4.45 4.74
CA LEU A 39 8.46 3.85 4.72
C LEU A 39 8.53 2.57 5.58
N LYS A 40 8.01 2.61 6.81
CA LYS A 40 7.92 1.41 7.67
C LYS A 40 7.07 0.30 7.07
N ALA A 41 6.00 0.64 6.36
CA ALA A 41 5.16 -0.35 5.69
C ALA A 41 5.93 -1.02 4.53
N TYR A 42 6.73 -0.28 3.77
CA TYR A 42 7.63 -0.84 2.76
C TYR A 42 8.72 -1.73 3.35
N GLU A 43 9.38 -1.31 4.44
CA GLU A 43 10.33 -2.14 5.17
C GLU A 43 9.69 -3.47 5.61
N SER A 44 8.46 -3.38 6.14
CA SER A 44 7.69 -4.54 6.59
C SER A 44 7.35 -5.49 5.44
N LEU A 45 7.01 -4.96 4.25
CA LEU A 45 6.79 -5.77 3.04
C LEU A 45 8.05 -6.51 2.57
N GLY A 46 9.23 -6.12 3.03
CA GLY A 46 10.49 -6.83 2.78
C GLY A 46 10.42 -8.33 3.10
N VAL A 47 9.61 -8.73 4.10
CA VAL A 47 9.43 -10.15 4.46
C VAL A 47 8.85 -10.99 3.33
N ALA A 48 8.14 -10.40 2.36
CA ALA A 48 7.60 -11.10 1.20
C ALA A 48 8.69 -11.75 0.34
N ARG A 49 9.95 -11.32 0.48
CA ARG A 49 11.12 -11.97 -0.12
C ARG A 49 11.19 -13.47 0.19
N GLU A 50 10.79 -13.86 1.40
CA GLU A 50 10.78 -15.27 1.81
C GLU A 50 9.85 -16.14 0.95
N LEU A 51 8.90 -15.55 0.22
CA LEU A 51 8.03 -16.28 -0.69
C LEU A 51 8.75 -16.74 -1.97
N LEU A 52 9.90 -16.15 -2.30
CA LEU A 52 10.64 -16.48 -3.52
C LEU A 52 11.28 -17.87 -3.48
N LYS A 53 11.49 -18.42 -2.27
CA LYS A 53 12.11 -19.74 -2.06
C LYS A 53 11.18 -20.92 -2.36
N PHE A 54 9.87 -20.69 -2.43
CA PHE A 54 8.91 -21.76 -2.67
C PHE A 54 8.74 -21.98 -4.16
N GLU A 55 9.09 -23.15 -4.70
CA GLU A 55 8.86 -23.49 -6.11
C GLU A 55 7.40 -23.27 -6.54
N ARG A 56 6.46 -23.60 -5.65
CA ARG A 56 5.03 -23.32 -5.76
C ARG A 56 4.45 -23.05 -4.37
N MET A 57 3.30 -22.38 -4.32
CA MET A 57 2.55 -22.22 -3.08
C MET A 57 1.71 -23.48 -2.84
N GLU A 58 1.90 -24.15 -1.70
CA GLU A 58 1.18 -25.39 -1.37
C GLU A 58 -0.23 -25.12 -0.84
N ALA A 59 -0.44 -23.95 -0.24
CA ALA A 59 -1.73 -23.51 0.27
C ALA A 59 -1.88 -21.99 0.07
N LEU A 60 -3.11 -21.54 -0.25
CA LEU A 60 -3.41 -20.13 -0.48
C LEU A 60 -4.69 -19.74 0.27
N PRO A 61 -4.82 -18.49 0.76
CA PRO A 61 -6.09 -17.94 1.19
C PRO A 61 -7.09 -17.96 0.02
N ILE A 62 -8.40 -18.02 0.35
CA ILE A 62 -9.47 -17.96 -0.64
C ILE A 62 -9.34 -16.67 -1.48
N GLY A 63 -9.61 -16.79 -2.78
CA GLY A 63 -9.56 -15.64 -3.69
C GLY A 63 -8.16 -15.04 -3.82
N THR A 64 -7.09 -15.81 -3.59
CA THR A 64 -5.71 -15.33 -3.72
C THR A 64 -4.99 -16.07 -4.85
N LEU A 65 -4.26 -15.31 -5.67
CA LEU A 65 -3.31 -15.82 -6.63
C LEU A 65 -1.92 -15.26 -6.32
N VAL A 66 -0.90 -16.10 -6.40
CA VAL A 66 0.50 -15.71 -6.28
C VAL A 66 1.22 -16.09 -7.58
N THR A 67 1.88 -15.10 -8.17
CA THR A 67 2.73 -15.26 -9.35
C THR A 67 4.10 -14.68 -9.06
N TRP A 68 5.10 -15.04 -9.84
CA TRP A 68 6.48 -14.63 -9.62
C TRP A 68 7.05 -13.90 -10.83
N VAL A 69 8.00 -13.02 -10.56
CA VAL A 69 8.83 -12.41 -11.59
C VAL A 69 10.14 -13.20 -11.68
N GLY A 70 10.36 -13.82 -12.84
CA GLY A 70 11.46 -14.77 -13.06
C GLY A 70 11.04 -16.22 -12.77
N THR A 71 11.98 -17.14 -12.96
CA THR A 71 11.77 -18.59 -12.81
C THR A 71 12.48 -19.11 -11.57
N TYR A 72 11.94 -20.16 -10.95
CA TYR A 72 12.62 -20.81 -9.82
C TYR A 72 13.96 -21.41 -10.27
N PRO A 73 15.05 -21.29 -9.49
CA PRO A 73 15.18 -20.59 -8.20
C PRO A 73 15.54 -19.09 -8.32
N ASN A 74 15.78 -18.59 -9.53
CA ASN A 74 16.23 -17.22 -9.83
C ASN A 74 15.07 -16.22 -9.94
N ARG A 75 14.18 -16.20 -8.95
CA ARG A 75 13.07 -15.24 -8.90
C ARG A 75 13.53 -13.93 -8.31
N LYS A 76 13.08 -12.82 -8.91
CA LYS A 76 13.38 -11.47 -8.44
C LYS A 76 12.18 -10.75 -7.84
N GLY A 77 10.98 -11.33 -7.92
CA GLY A 77 9.79 -10.70 -7.37
C GLY A 77 8.60 -11.62 -7.24
N VAL A 78 7.58 -11.13 -6.55
CA VAL A 78 6.32 -11.83 -6.32
C VAL A 78 5.16 -10.85 -6.53
N LYS A 79 4.15 -11.26 -7.30
CA LYS A 79 2.87 -10.56 -7.43
C LYS A 79 1.79 -11.35 -6.70
N ILE A 80 1.16 -10.71 -5.74
CA ILE A 80 0.07 -11.24 -4.94
C ILE A 80 -1.20 -10.54 -5.39
N THR A 81 -2.23 -11.32 -5.73
CA THR A 81 -3.51 -10.82 -6.24
C THR A 81 -4.64 -11.34 -5.37
N LYS A 82 -5.53 -10.46 -4.95
CA LYS A 82 -6.73 -10.73 -4.14
C LYS A 82 -7.96 -10.43 -5.00
N PHE A 83 -8.88 -11.38 -5.05
CA PHE A 83 -10.14 -11.26 -5.79
C PHE A 83 -11.32 -11.18 -4.81
N SER A 84 -12.24 -10.27 -5.09
CA SER A 84 -13.52 -10.16 -4.42
C SER A 84 -14.61 -10.06 -5.48
N VAL A 85 -15.66 -10.87 -5.34
CA VAL A 85 -16.76 -10.95 -6.30
C VAL A 85 -18.07 -10.83 -5.54
N VAL A 86 -18.90 -9.89 -5.96
CA VAL A 86 -20.29 -9.75 -5.52
C VAL A 86 -21.17 -10.47 -6.55
N PRO A 87 -21.81 -11.59 -6.17
CA PRO A 87 -22.71 -12.29 -7.07
C PRO A 87 -23.94 -11.42 -7.35
N SER A 88 -24.45 -11.50 -8.58
CA SER A 88 -25.69 -10.84 -8.96
C SER A 88 -26.90 -11.57 -8.38
N SER A 89 -28.06 -10.90 -8.37
CA SER A 89 -29.35 -11.53 -8.08
C SER A 89 -29.78 -12.58 -9.13
N SER A 90 -29.17 -12.58 -10.32
CA SER A 90 -29.40 -13.58 -11.37
C SER A 90 -28.49 -14.80 -11.16
N PRO A 91 -29.00 -16.04 -11.33
CA PRO A 91 -28.19 -17.25 -11.17
C PRO A 91 -26.93 -17.23 -12.04
N GLY A 92 -25.76 -17.36 -11.41
CA GLY A 92 -24.45 -17.41 -12.08
C GLY A 92 -23.91 -16.07 -12.59
N GLY A 93 -24.63 -14.96 -12.40
CA GLY A 93 -24.15 -13.63 -12.77
C GLY A 93 -23.26 -13.00 -11.70
N VAL A 94 -22.38 -12.10 -12.13
CA VAL A 94 -21.53 -11.28 -11.27
C VAL A 94 -21.98 -9.83 -11.38
N GLU A 95 -22.26 -9.19 -10.24
CA GLU A 95 -22.63 -7.77 -10.20
C GLU A 95 -21.39 -6.87 -10.17
N ARG A 96 -20.44 -7.22 -9.30
CA ARG A 96 -19.19 -6.47 -9.12
C ARG A 96 -18.03 -7.41 -8.93
N ALA A 97 -16.90 -7.11 -9.58
CA ALA A 97 -15.63 -7.74 -9.31
C ALA A 97 -14.61 -6.68 -8.90
N GLU A 98 -13.82 -6.99 -7.88
CA GLU A 98 -12.68 -6.21 -7.44
C GLU A 98 -11.45 -7.12 -7.43
N GLU A 99 -10.39 -6.67 -8.08
CA GLU A 99 -9.07 -7.27 -8.04
C GLU A 99 -8.11 -6.25 -7.45
N LYS A 100 -7.42 -6.63 -6.38
CA LYS A 100 -6.31 -5.86 -5.81
C LYS A 100 -5.05 -6.66 -5.98
N SER A 101 -3.96 -6.05 -6.42
CA SER A 101 -2.67 -6.73 -6.47
C SER A 101 -1.53 -5.86 -5.97
N ILE A 102 -0.48 -6.52 -5.48
CA ILE A 102 0.82 -5.91 -5.19
C ILE A 102 1.91 -6.77 -5.83
N LEU A 103 2.78 -6.12 -6.60
CA LEU A 103 4.02 -6.67 -7.10
C LEU A 103 5.16 -6.08 -6.28
N LEU A 104 6.00 -6.97 -5.75
CA LEU A 104 7.19 -6.65 -4.99
C LEU A 104 8.40 -7.23 -5.74
N GLU A 105 9.26 -6.37 -6.29
CA GLU A 105 10.55 -6.78 -6.86
C GLU A 105 11.69 -6.43 -5.92
N PHE A 106 12.70 -7.30 -5.90
CA PHE A 106 13.85 -7.22 -5.00
C PHE A 106 15.15 -7.19 -5.81
N ASN A 107 16.07 -6.33 -5.39
CA ASN A 107 17.47 -6.36 -5.79
C ASN A 107 18.32 -6.87 -4.63
N GLY A 108 18.85 -8.09 -4.74
CA GLY A 108 19.43 -8.77 -3.59
C GLY A 108 18.38 -8.91 -2.48
N SER A 109 18.70 -8.54 -1.25
CA SER A 109 17.76 -8.54 -0.12
C SER A 109 16.82 -7.34 -0.06
N THR A 110 17.03 -6.33 -0.89
CA THR A 110 16.39 -5.01 -0.77
C THR A 110 15.15 -4.93 -1.66
N LEU A 111 14.02 -4.48 -1.11
CA LEU A 111 12.82 -4.16 -1.89
C LEU A 111 13.13 -2.98 -2.82
N SER A 112 13.06 -3.20 -4.12
CA SER A 112 13.52 -2.24 -5.14
C SER A 112 12.40 -1.67 -6.00
N LYS A 113 11.21 -2.28 -5.98
CA LYS A 113 10.04 -1.76 -6.71
C LYS A 113 8.76 -2.28 -6.08
N VAL A 114 7.78 -1.40 -5.95
CA VAL A 114 6.41 -1.74 -5.56
C VAL A 114 5.45 -1.28 -6.65
N VAL A 115 4.63 -2.18 -7.15
CA VAL A 115 3.48 -1.82 -8.00
C VAL A 115 2.22 -2.32 -7.33
N SER A 116 1.37 -1.41 -6.90
CA SER A 116 0.05 -1.73 -6.35
C SER A 116 -1.02 -1.39 -7.36
N GLU A 117 -2.00 -2.27 -7.53
CA GLU A 117 -3.03 -2.12 -8.55
C GLU A 117 -4.40 -2.46 -7.96
N ILE A 118 -5.41 -1.66 -8.32
CA ILE A 118 -6.81 -1.94 -8.02
C ILE A 118 -7.58 -1.87 -9.33
N LYS A 119 -8.28 -2.95 -9.64
CA LYS A 119 -9.20 -3.03 -10.76
C LYS A 119 -10.58 -3.32 -10.22
N THR A 120 -11.55 -2.48 -10.55
CA THR A 120 -12.96 -2.71 -10.26
C THR A 120 -13.73 -2.80 -11.56
N ALA A 121 -14.71 -3.69 -11.59
CA ALA A 121 -15.68 -3.82 -12.67
C ALA A 121 -17.06 -3.88 -12.03
N ASN A 122 -17.94 -2.98 -12.43
CA ASN A 122 -19.35 -2.99 -12.12
C ASN A 122 -20.11 -3.36 -13.40
N TYR A 123 -20.64 -4.58 -13.44
CA TYR A 123 -21.30 -5.12 -14.62
C TYR A 123 -22.73 -4.57 -14.78
N THR A 124 -23.33 -4.03 -13.73
CA THR A 124 -24.64 -3.37 -13.80
C THR A 124 -24.55 -2.02 -14.50
N THR A 125 -23.45 -1.29 -14.29
CA THR A 125 -23.24 0.05 -14.87
C THR A 125 -22.25 0.04 -16.03
N GLU A 126 -21.70 -1.13 -16.39
CA GLU A 126 -20.60 -1.29 -17.35
C GLU A 126 -19.39 -0.39 -17.04
N ASP A 127 -19.17 -0.06 -15.76
CA ASP A 127 -18.08 0.82 -15.33
C ASP A 127 -16.87 -0.03 -14.94
N THR A 128 -15.72 0.28 -15.50
CA THR A 128 -14.44 -0.34 -15.21
C THR A 128 -13.45 0.73 -14.79
N VAL A 129 -12.78 0.50 -13.67
CA VAL A 129 -11.76 1.40 -13.15
C VAL A 129 -10.50 0.59 -12.86
N LEU A 130 -9.36 1.10 -13.28
CA LEU A 130 -8.04 0.58 -12.98
C LEU A 130 -7.21 1.73 -12.40
N VAL A 131 -6.67 1.53 -11.20
CA VAL A 131 -5.70 2.45 -10.59
C VAL A 131 -4.45 1.67 -10.29
N ARG A 132 -3.31 2.12 -10.79
CA ARG A 132 -1.99 1.53 -10.55
C ARG A 132 -1.06 2.58 -9.98
N MET A 133 -0.42 2.24 -8.87
CA MET A 133 0.57 3.05 -8.18
C MET A 133 1.92 2.36 -8.29
N THR A 134 2.89 3.04 -8.90
CA THR A 134 4.25 2.51 -9.09
C THR A 134 5.24 3.35 -8.31
N ASP A 135 5.97 2.69 -7.42
CA ASP A 135 7.11 3.23 -6.71
C ASP A 135 8.36 2.43 -7.12
N ASN A 136 9.37 3.12 -7.67
CA ASN A 136 10.62 2.51 -8.12
C ASN A 136 11.75 2.65 -7.09
N THR A 137 11.50 3.35 -5.98
CA THR A 137 12.48 3.69 -4.94
C THR A 137 11.85 3.63 -3.53
N PRO A 138 11.11 2.56 -3.17
CA PRO A 138 10.23 2.53 -1.99
C PRO A 138 10.97 2.63 -0.64
N LEU A 139 12.28 2.48 -0.61
CA LEU A 139 13.09 2.56 0.62
C LEU A 139 13.94 3.83 0.69
N ASP A 140 13.73 4.79 -0.21
CA ASP A 140 14.31 6.12 -0.09
C ASP A 140 13.48 7.01 0.87
N ASN A 141 13.98 8.22 1.14
CA ASN A 141 13.29 9.16 2.03
C ASN A 141 12.15 9.94 1.33
N ASN A 142 11.94 9.71 0.04
CA ASN A 142 11.07 10.49 -0.83
C ASN A 142 9.84 9.69 -1.28
N VAL A 143 8.88 9.52 -0.37
CA VAL A 143 7.60 8.85 -0.64
C VAL A 143 6.61 9.66 -1.50
N ASP A 144 7.07 10.70 -2.18
CA ASP A 144 6.30 11.60 -3.05
C ASP A 144 6.59 11.36 -4.54
N ASP A 145 7.48 10.42 -4.85
CA ASP A 145 7.88 10.01 -6.21
C ASP A 145 6.94 8.98 -6.87
N LEU A 146 5.86 8.61 -6.18
CA LEU A 146 4.86 7.66 -6.65
C LEU A 146 4.25 8.11 -7.99
N LEU A 147 4.25 7.22 -8.98
CA LEU A 147 3.57 7.42 -10.26
C LEU A 147 2.19 6.77 -10.22
N ILE A 148 1.15 7.54 -10.53
CA ILE A 148 -0.24 7.09 -10.56
C ILE A 148 -0.70 6.97 -12.00
N TYR A 149 -1.12 5.77 -12.38
CA TYR A 149 -1.87 5.50 -13.59
C TYR A 149 -3.33 5.24 -13.20
N ALA A 150 -4.25 5.92 -13.87
CA ALA A 150 -5.69 5.72 -13.72
C ALA A 150 -6.32 5.52 -15.09
N ASP A 151 -7.16 4.51 -15.21
CA ASP A 151 -7.99 4.25 -16.37
C ASP A 151 -9.43 4.07 -15.90
N ARG A 152 -10.34 4.83 -16.51
CA ARG A 152 -11.78 4.65 -16.33
C ARG A 152 -12.45 4.49 -17.69
N ASN A 153 -12.96 3.30 -17.96
CA ASN A 153 -13.63 2.96 -19.22
C ASN A 153 -12.80 3.30 -20.48
N GLY A 154 -11.49 3.03 -20.43
CA GLY A 154 -10.54 3.30 -21.51
C GLY A 154 -10.04 4.75 -21.56
N ARG A 155 -10.40 5.59 -20.58
CA ARG A 155 -9.86 6.94 -20.44
C ARG A 155 -8.68 6.92 -19.49
N GLU A 156 -7.50 6.88 -20.08
CA GLU A 156 -6.23 6.76 -19.36
C GLU A 156 -5.67 8.12 -18.96
N ALA A 157 -5.09 8.18 -17.77
CA ALA A 157 -4.32 9.30 -17.26
C ALA A 157 -3.14 8.77 -16.45
N GLU A 158 -1.96 9.38 -16.65
CA GLU A 158 -0.79 9.08 -15.84
C GLU A 158 -0.21 10.40 -15.30
N TYR A 159 0.01 10.46 -14.00
CA TYR A 159 0.53 11.65 -13.34
C TYR A 159 1.32 11.29 -12.08
N PRO A 160 2.37 12.06 -11.73
CA PRO A 160 3.09 11.87 -10.48
C PRO A 160 2.22 12.34 -9.30
N LEU A 161 2.39 11.72 -8.13
CA LEU A 161 1.65 12.05 -6.93
C LEU A 161 1.77 13.54 -6.52
N ASN A 162 2.89 14.17 -6.85
CA ASN A 162 3.14 15.60 -6.62
C ASN A 162 2.24 16.55 -7.43
N TYR A 163 1.45 16.05 -8.37
CA TYR A 163 0.40 16.86 -9.02
C TYR A 163 -0.81 17.07 -8.12
N LEU A 164 -0.99 16.25 -7.08
CA LEU A 164 -2.03 16.48 -6.08
C LEU A 164 -1.61 17.63 -5.15
N PRO A 165 -2.48 18.62 -4.93
CA PRO A 165 -2.21 19.71 -4.00
C PRO A 165 -2.06 19.19 -2.56
N ASP A 166 -1.23 19.89 -1.78
CA ASP A 166 -0.93 19.49 -0.39
C ASP A 166 -0.71 20.70 0.54
N GLU A 167 -1.35 21.83 0.22
CA GLU A 167 -1.17 23.10 0.91
C GLU A 167 -2.48 23.65 1.49
N GLY A 168 -2.40 24.21 2.69
CA GLY A 168 -3.54 24.85 3.35
C GLY A 168 -4.66 23.85 3.65
N VAL A 169 -5.87 24.16 3.15
CA VAL A 169 -7.05 23.29 3.30
C VAL A 169 -7.07 22.18 2.25
N ASN A 170 -6.39 22.37 1.12
CA ASN A 170 -6.37 21.40 0.04
C ASN A 170 -5.20 20.44 0.22
N ARG A 171 -5.50 19.28 0.82
CA ARG A 171 -4.52 18.27 1.25
C ARG A 171 -4.70 16.93 0.55
N ASP A 172 -5.12 16.97 -0.71
CA ASP A 172 -5.43 15.80 -1.53
C ASP A 172 -4.28 14.78 -1.55
N ARG A 173 -3.02 15.23 -1.58
CA ARG A 173 -1.85 14.33 -1.55
C ARG A 173 -1.72 13.59 -0.22
N SER A 174 -1.76 14.32 0.90
CA SER A 174 -1.74 13.72 2.24
C SER A 174 -2.94 12.80 2.48
N GLU A 175 -4.12 13.19 1.99
CA GLU A 175 -5.35 12.42 2.11
C GLU A 175 -5.30 11.13 1.28
N PHE A 176 -4.85 11.20 0.03
CA PHE A 176 -4.62 10.02 -0.81
C PHE A 176 -3.66 9.03 -0.13
N LYS A 177 -2.53 9.54 0.39
CA LYS A 177 -1.56 8.72 1.12
C LYS A 177 -2.17 8.02 2.34
N LYS A 178 -2.92 8.78 3.15
CA LYS A 178 -3.47 8.31 4.43
C LYS A 178 -4.68 7.41 4.27
N GLU A 179 -5.65 7.83 3.47
CA GLU A 179 -6.96 7.19 3.40
C GLU A 179 -6.99 6.01 2.44
N PHE A 180 -6.05 5.97 1.49
CA PHE A 180 -6.00 4.95 0.46
C PHE A 180 -4.67 4.21 0.41
N TYR A 181 -3.56 4.89 0.07
CA TYR A 181 -2.32 4.21 -0.27
C TYR A 181 -1.75 3.40 0.89
N LEU A 182 -1.55 4.02 2.05
CA LEU A 182 -1.00 3.36 3.23
C LEU A 182 -1.84 2.15 3.65
N LYS A 183 -3.18 2.27 3.64
CA LYS A 183 -4.08 1.17 4.00
C LYS A 183 -3.96 -0.01 3.04
N LEU A 184 -3.78 0.25 1.75
CA LEU A 184 -3.58 -0.80 0.75
C LEU A 184 -2.28 -1.57 1.00
N ILE A 185 -1.19 -0.85 1.27
CA ILE A 185 0.12 -1.45 1.58
C ILE A 185 0.05 -2.25 2.89
N GLU A 186 -0.57 -1.70 3.95
CA GLU A 186 -0.77 -2.38 5.24
C GLU A 186 -1.63 -3.65 5.10
N ASP A 187 -2.71 -3.60 4.31
CA ASP A 187 -3.56 -4.77 4.01
C ASP A 187 -2.76 -5.88 3.30
N PHE A 188 -1.92 -5.53 2.32
CA PHE A 188 -1.07 -6.51 1.66
C PHE A 188 0.02 -7.07 2.59
N PHE A 189 0.56 -6.26 3.49
CA PHE A 189 1.51 -6.76 4.49
C PHE A 189 0.89 -7.86 5.35
N ILE A 190 -0.32 -7.64 5.88
CA ILE A 190 -1.07 -8.67 6.63
C ILE A 190 -1.28 -9.91 5.77
N HIS A 191 -1.60 -9.73 4.48
CA HIS A 191 -1.82 -10.86 3.56
C HIS A 191 -0.53 -11.65 3.28
N VAL A 192 0.62 -10.98 3.18
CA VAL A 192 1.94 -11.62 3.08
C VAL A 192 2.22 -12.49 4.30
N LEU A 193 1.98 -11.97 5.50
CA LEU A 193 2.16 -12.74 6.74
C LEU A 193 1.28 -13.99 6.75
N ARG A 194 0.03 -13.86 6.31
CA ARG A 194 -0.88 -15.01 6.19
C ARG A 194 -0.39 -16.05 5.20
N LEU A 195 0.16 -15.64 4.06
CA LEU A 195 0.73 -16.56 3.07
C LEU A 195 1.90 -17.36 3.66
N GLN A 196 2.80 -16.70 4.39
CA GLN A 196 3.92 -17.34 5.06
C GLN A 196 3.46 -18.33 6.14
N GLU A 197 2.48 -17.92 6.96
CA GLU A 197 1.87 -18.78 7.97
C GLU A 197 1.31 -20.06 7.33
N MET A 198 0.54 -19.94 6.24
CA MET A 198 -0.04 -21.09 5.55
C MET A 198 1.04 -22.02 4.95
N GLN A 199 2.13 -21.47 4.40
CA GLN A 199 3.24 -22.32 3.91
C GLN A 199 3.93 -23.09 5.06
N SER A 200 4.18 -22.42 6.20
CA SER A 200 4.83 -23.05 7.36
C SER A 200 3.97 -24.15 8.00
N GLN A 201 2.65 -23.92 8.10
CA GLN A 201 1.71 -24.92 8.58
C GLN A 201 1.64 -26.14 7.65
N HIS A 202 1.69 -25.92 6.33
CA HIS A 202 1.67 -27.03 5.37
C HIS A 202 2.96 -27.87 5.46
N SER A 203 4.12 -27.21 5.55
CA SER A 203 5.42 -27.87 5.74
C SER A 203 5.45 -28.74 7.01
N SER A 204 5.02 -28.19 8.16
CA SER A 204 5.00 -28.94 9.42
C SER A 204 4.03 -30.12 9.42
N LYS A 205 2.86 -30.00 8.78
CA LYS A 205 1.92 -31.11 8.60
C LYS A 205 2.54 -32.25 7.77
N ASN A 206 3.26 -31.92 6.71
CA ASN A 206 3.95 -32.91 5.87
C ASN A 206 5.07 -33.61 6.64
N GLN A 207 5.86 -32.88 7.42
CA GLN A 207 6.89 -33.47 8.29
C GLN A 207 6.30 -34.44 9.31
N LYS A 208 5.18 -34.09 9.95
CA LYS A 208 4.49 -34.99 10.89
C LYS A 208 4.00 -36.28 10.22
N LYS A 209 3.40 -36.19 9.03
CA LYS A 209 2.97 -37.36 8.25
C LYS A 209 4.14 -38.26 7.89
N LEU A 210 5.26 -37.68 7.46
CA LEU A 210 6.46 -38.43 7.10
C LEU A 210 7.04 -39.18 8.32
N LEU A 211 7.17 -38.49 9.47
CA LEU A 211 7.62 -39.13 10.71
C LEU A 211 6.71 -40.26 11.17
N GLN A 212 5.39 -40.10 11.01
CA GLN A 212 4.43 -41.15 11.32
C GLN A 212 4.62 -42.37 10.41
N SER A 213 4.79 -42.16 9.09
CA SER A 213 5.06 -43.26 8.15
C SER A 213 6.36 -44.02 8.47
N TYR A 214 7.39 -43.32 8.96
CA TYR A 214 8.62 -43.98 9.39
C TYR A 214 8.42 -44.83 10.64
N LYS A 215 7.65 -44.37 11.62
CA LYS A 215 7.34 -45.16 12.82
C LYS A 215 6.58 -46.44 12.46
N GLU A 216 5.56 -46.32 11.62
CA GLU A 216 4.78 -47.46 11.14
C GLU A 216 5.63 -48.47 10.36
N SER A 217 6.68 -48.01 9.65
CA SER A 217 7.61 -48.90 8.94
C SER A 217 8.62 -49.62 9.84
N LEU A 218 8.83 -49.14 11.07
CA LEU A 218 9.79 -49.68 12.04
C LEU A 218 9.14 -50.61 13.06
N GLU A 219 7.81 -50.60 13.18
CA GLU A 219 7.05 -51.58 13.95
C GLU A 219 6.99 -52.91 13.16
N TYR A 220 7.99 -53.76 13.37
CA TYR A 220 8.02 -55.20 13.03
C TYR A 220 8.02 -56.04 14.29
#